data_AF-A0A927TK43-F1
#
_entry.id   AF-A0A927TK43-F1
#
_cell.length_a   1.000
_cell.length_b   1.000
_cell.length_c   1.000
_cell.angle_alpha   90.00
_cell.angle_beta   90.00
_cell.angle_gamma   90.00
#
_symmetry.space_group_name_H-M   'P 1'
#
loop_
_entity.id
_entity.type
_entity.pdbx_description
1 polymer ?
#
loop_
_entity_poly.entity_id
_entity_poly.type
_entity_poly.pdbx_seq_one_letter_code
_entity_poly.pdbx_strand_id
1 'polypeptide(L)'
;MIADRIKSLREQQNKTQSELARQLGITRSSVNAWEMGISVPSTQYVVELAHIFKVSTDYLLGVDATSSISVAGLNEKDVEVINALVIHLQNRK
;
A
#
# COMPACT_ATOMS: atom_id res chain seq x y z
N MET A 1 -9.02 7.52 5.08
CA MET A 1 -8.58 6.93 6.37
C MET A 1 -7.79 5.65 6.10
N ILE A 2 -7.07 5.08 7.08
CA ILE A 2 -6.33 3.81 6.90
C ILE A 2 -7.24 2.68 6.36
N ALA A 3 -8.50 2.62 6.80
CA ALA A 3 -9.49 1.66 6.33
C ALA A 3 -9.67 1.69 4.79
N ASP A 4 -9.87 2.89 4.23
CA ASP A 4 -10.01 3.09 2.78
C ASP A 4 -8.73 2.67 2.05
N ARG A 5 -7.55 3.03 2.59
CA ARG A 5 -6.26 2.70 1.99
C ARG A 5 -6.01 1.19 1.96
N ILE A 6 -6.33 0.47 3.03
CA ILE A 6 -6.22 -1.00 3.07
C ILE A 6 -7.09 -1.63 1.98
N LYS A 7 -8.35 -1.21 1.88
CA LYS A 7 -9.29 -1.73 0.89
C LYS A 7 -8.80 -1.45 -0.54
N SER A 8 -8.44 -0.21 -0.84
CA SER A 8 -7.97 0.20 -2.17
C SER A 8 -6.70 -0.53 -2.58
N LEU A 9 -5.70 -0.65 -1.70
CA LEU A 9 -4.46 -1.37 -1.99
C LEU A 9 -4.69 -2.87 -2.20
N ARG A 10 -5.58 -3.48 -1.41
CA ARG A 10 -5.97 -4.88 -1.60
C ARG A 10 -6.61 -5.10 -2.97
N GLU A 11 -7.53 -4.22 -3.37
CA GLU A 11 -8.23 -4.29 -4.65
C GLU A 11 -7.29 -4.03 -5.85
N GLN A 12 -6.35 -3.09 -5.73
CA GLN A 12 -5.32 -2.83 -6.74
C GLN A 12 -4.43 -4.05 -7.00
N GLN A 13 -4.20 -4.88 -5.98
CA GLN A 13 -3.47 -6.14 -6.13
C GLN A 13 -4.35 -7.34 -6.50
N ASN A 14 -5.64 -7.12 -6.83
CA ASN A 14 -6.63 -8.16 -7.16
C ASN A 14 -6.75 -9.25 -6.09
N LYS A 15 -6.60 -8.89 -4.81
CA LYS A 15 -6.73 -9.83 -3.68
C LYS A 15 -8.12 -9.77 -3.09
N THR A 16 -8.66 -10.92 -2.71
CA THR A 16 -9.83 -11.02 -1.83
C THR A 16 -9.45 -10.76 -0.37
N GLN A 17 -10.42 -10.39 0.48
CA GLN A 17 -10.19 -10.25 1.93
C GLN A 17 -9.63 -11.55 2.55
N SER A 18 -10.07 -12.71 2.06
CA SER A 18 -9.61 -14.02 2.53
C SER A 18 -8.16 -14.31 2.17
N GLU A 19 -7.69 -13.87 1.00
CA GLU A 19 -6.30 -14.03 0.58
C GLU A 19 -5.36 -13.12 1.37
N LEU A 20 -5.77 -11.85 1.60
CA LEU A 20 -5.02 -10.94 2.46
C LEU A 20 -4.92 -11.49 3.89
N ALA A 21 -6.04 -11.98 4.43
CA ALA A 21 -6.08 -12.58 5.76
C ALA A 21 -5.16 -13.80 5.87
N ARG A 22 -5.14 -14.66 4.83
CA ARG A 22 -4.25 -15.83 4.76
C ARG A 22 -2.77 -15.43 4.78
N GLN A 23 -2.39 -14.37 4.06
CA GLN A 23 -1.02 -13.88 4.04
C GLN A 23 -0.57 -13.31 5.40
N LEU A 24 -1.49 -12.68 6.13
CA LEU A 24 -1.24 -12.11 7.45
C LEU A 24 -1.41 -13.11 8.61
N GLY A 25 -1.84 -14.35 8.33
CA GLY A 25 -2.11 -15.34 9.38
C GLY A 25 -3.30 -14.99 10.29
N ILE A 26 -4.28 -14.24 9.77
CA ILE A 26 -5.48 -13.79 10.54
C ILE A 26 -6.78 -14.26 9.89
N THR A 27 -7.91 -13.91 10.52
CA THR A 27 -9.24 -14.22 9.97
C THR A 27 -9.68 -13.21 8.91
N ARG A 28 -10.51 -13.64 7.96
CA ARG A 28 -11.16 -12.74 7.00
C ARG A 28 -11.97 -11.64 7.71
N SER A 29 -12.62 -11.98 8.82
CA SER A 29 -13.41 -11.03 9.63
C SER A 29 -12.56 -9.90 10.20
N SER A 30 -11.30 -10.18 10.57
CA SER A 30 -10.34 -9.15 11.01
C SER A 30 -10.06 -8.15 9.89
N VAL A 31 -9.76 -8.63 8.68
CA VAL A 31 -9.55 -7.76 7.50
C VAL A 31 -10.79 -6.94 7.20
N ASN A 32 -11.98 -7.57 7.22
CA ASN A 32 -13.23 -6.86 6.99
C ASN A 32 -13.49 -5.76 8.04
N ALA A 33 -13.20 -6.04 9.32
CA ALA A 33 -13.35 -5.06 10.39
C ALA A 33 -12.41 -3.86 10.22
N TRP A 34 -11.20 -4.07 9.69
CA TRP A 34 -10.28 -2.97 9.33
C TRP A 34 -10.79 -2.15 8.15
N GLU A 35 -11.24 -2.81 7.08
CA GLU A 35 -11.74 -2.13 5.87
C GLU A 35 -13.05 -1.36 6.10
N MET A 36 -13.86 -1.78 7.07
CA MET A 36 -15.08 -1.08 7.51
C MET A 36 -14.82 -0.02 8.59
N GLY A 37 -13.57 0.13 9.06
CA GLY A 37 -13.23 1.06 10.13
C GLY A 37 -13.80 0.69 11.51
N ILE A 38 -14.28 -0.56 11.69
CA ILE A 38 -14.81 -1.08 12.96
C ILE A 38 -13.66 -1.30 13.96
N SER A 39 -12.48 -1.67 13.47
CA SER A 39 -11.27 -1.80 14.28
C SER A 39 -10.06 -1.34 13.47
N VAL A 40 -8.92 -1.16 14.14
CA VAL A 40 -7.68 -0.69 13.52
C VAL A 40 -6.61 -1.79 13.64
N PRO A 41 -5.80 -2.04 12.59
CA PRO A 41 -4.68 -2.96 12.71
C PRO A 41 -3.68 -2.49 13.77
N SER A 42 -3.10 -3.44 14.52
CA SER A 42 -1.99 -3.14 15.43
C SER A 42 -0.75 -2.69 14.63
N THR A 43 0.22 -2.08 15.31
CA THR A 43 1.47 -1.63 14.69
C THR A 43 2.18 -2.74 13.91
N GLN A 44 2.17 -3.98 14.43
CA GLN A 44 2.72 -5.13 13.73
C GLN A 44 2.06 -5.32 12.36
N TYR A 45 0.72 -5.34 12.31
CA TYR A 45 0.01 -5.53 11.06
C TYR A 45 0.12 -4.32 10.12
N VAL A 46 0.27 -3.11 10.64
CA VAL A 46 0.57 -1.92 9.82
C VAL A 46 1.88 -2.11 9.07
N VAL A 47 2.93 -2.61 9.73
CA VAL A 47 4.23 -2.90 9.11
C VAL A 47 4.10 -4.02 8.07
N GLU A 48 3.40 -5.11 8.38
CA GLU A 48 3.19 -6.20 7.43
C GLU A 48 2.38 -5.77 6.19
N LEU A 49 1.30 -5.00 6.39
CA LEU A 49 0.50 -4.44 5.31
C LEU A 49 1.32 -3.51 4.42
N ALA A 50 2.17 -2.66 5.00
CA ALA A 50 3.08 -1.79 4.24
C ALA A 50 4.03 -2.62 3.34
N HIS A 51 4.58 -3.73 3.87
CA HIS A 51 5.43 -4.64 3.09
C HIS A 51 4.68 -5.41 1.99
N ILE A 52 3.46 -5.86 2.25
CA ILE A 52 2.60 -6.57 1.28
C ILE A 52 2.20 -5.61 0.15
N PHE A 53 1.79 -4.40 0.51
CA PHE A 53 1.31 -3.40 -0.44
C PHE A 53 2.42 -2.60 -1.11
N LYS A 54 3.68 -2.76 -0.68
CA LYS A 54 4.84 -2.03 -1.21
C LYS A 54 4.70 -0.51 -1.09
N VAL A 55 4.16 -0.07 0.05
CA VAL A 55 3.97 1.34 0.41
C VAL A 55 4.65 1.64 1.74
N SER A 56 4.86 2.92 2.07
CA SER A 56 5.30 3.31 3.41
C SER A 56 4.17 3.19 4.44
N THR A 57 4.53 3.06 5.71
CA THR A 57 3.54 3.11 6.82
C THR A 57 2.84 4.46 6.88
N ASP A 58 3.52 5.55 6.54
CA ASP A 58 2.96 6.90 6.53
C ASP A 58 1.88 7.04 5.45
N TYR A 59 2.14 6.48 4.26
CA TYR A 59 1.12 6.32 3.24
C TYR A 59 0.03 5.35 3.67
N LEU A 60 0.28 4.31 4.45
CA LEU A 60 -0.83 3.46 4.90
C LEU A 60 -1.71 4.19 5.94
N LEU A 61 -1.09 4.97 6.83
CA LEU A 61 -1.73 5.63 7.98
C LEU A 61 -2.43 6.95 7.65
N GLY A 62 -2.15 7.57 6.51
CA GLY A 62 -2.72 8.90 6.21
C GLY A 62 -1.83 10.07 6.64
N VAL A 63 -0.62 9.82 7.13
CA VAL A 63 0.29 10.84 7.65
C VAL A 63 0.88 11.66 6.51
N ASP A 64 1.23 11.00 5.41
CA ASP A 64 1.67 11.65 4.19
C ASP A 64 0.69 11.34 3.04
N ALA A 65 0.44 12.35 2.22
CA ALA A 65 -0.34 12.24 0.98
C ALA A 65 0.58 11.93 -0.21
N THR A 66 1.90 11.98 -0.02
CA THR A 66 2.85 11.62 -1.07
C THR A 66 2.85 10.11 -1.31
N SER A 67 2.65 9.75 -2.57
CA SER A 67 2.79 8.39 -3.09
C SER A 67 4.25 8.20 -3.50
N SER A 68 4.96 7.27 -2.89
CA SER A 68 6.30 6.87 -3.29
C SER A 68 6.26 5.64 -4.20
N ILE A 69 7.05 5.63 -5.26
CA ILE A 69 7.28 4.44 -6.08
C ILE A 69 8.54 3.74 -5.55
N SER A 70 8.41 2.48 -5.15
CA SER A 70 9.58 1.68 -4.79
C SER A 70 10.36 1.31 -6.05
N VAL A 71 11.65 1.63 -6.07
CA VAL A 71 12.59 1.24 -7.13
C VAL A 71 13.41 -0.01 -6.76
N ALA A 72 12.99 -0.74 -5.71
CA ALA A 72 13.71 -1.92 -5.25
C ALA A 72 13.72 -3.02 -6.33
N GLY A 73 14.91 -3.50 -6.69
CA GLY A 73 15.10 -4.51 -7.73
C GLY A 73 15.29 -3.95 -9.16
N LEU A 74 15.27 -2.62 -9.32
CA LEU A 74 15.59 -1.97 -10.60
C LEU A 74 17.09 -1.68 -10.71
N ASN A 75 17.62 -1.68 -11.94
CA ASN A 75 18.97 -1.19 -12.21
C ASN A 75 18.95 0.34 -12.39
N GLU A 76 20.14 0.96 -12.45
CA GLU A 76 20.28 2.42 -12.55
C GLU A 76 19.55 3.01 -13.76
N LYS A 77 19.59 2.33 -14.93
CA LYS A 77 18.93 2.82 -16.15
C LYS A 77 17.41 2.83 -16.01
N ASP A 78 16.84 1.79 -15.41
CA ASP A 78 15.39 1.71 -15.19
C ASP A 78 14.92 2.83 -14.25
N VAL A 79 15.72 3.16 -13.23
CA VAL A 79 15.45 4.28 -12.32
C VAL A 79 15.52 5.62 -13.04
N GLU A 80 16.50 5.82 -13.93
CA GLU A 80 16.59 7.02 -14.76
C GLU A 80 15.36 7.23 -15.64
N VAL A 81 14.85 6.16 -16.27
CA VAL A 81 13.64 6.23 -17.10
C VAL A 81 12.43 6.65 -16.27
N ILE A 82 12.25 6.08 -15.07
CA ILE A 82 11.16 6.45 -14.17
C ILE A 82 11.26 7.92 -13.76
N ASN A 83 12.46 8.39 -13.41
CA ASN A 83 12.66 9.80 -13.05
C ASN A 83 12.34 10.74 -14.21
N ALA A 84 12.79 10.40 -15.43
CA ALA A 84 12.47 11.19 -16.63
C ALA A 84 10.96 11.25 -16.88
N LEU A 85 10.23 10.15 -16.68
CA LEU A 85 8.78 10.12 -16.81
C LEU A 85 8.09 11.02 -15.77
N VAL A 86 8.52 10.95 -14.51
CA VAL A 86 7.97 11.79 -13.43
C VAL A 86 8.16 13.27 -13.78
N ILE A 87 9.36 13.68 -14.20
CA ILE A 87 9.66 15.05 -14.62
C ILE A 87 8.76 15.46 -15.80
N HIS A 88 8.62 14.59 -16.81
CA HIS A 88 7.77 14.88 -17.97
C HIS A 88 6.30 15.11 -17.57
N LEU A 89 5.76 14.28 -16.68
CA LEU A 89 4.37 14.39 -16.22
C LEU A 89 4.15 15.64 -15.35
N GLN A 90 5.14 16.06 -14.57
CA GLN A 90 5.06 17.29 -13.77
C GLN A 90 5.04 18.55 -14.63
N ASN A 91 5.81 18.57 -15.73
CA ASN A 91 5.88 19.71 -16.65
C ASN A 91 4.67 19.84 -17.60
N ARG A 92 3.71 18.90 -17.55
CA ARG A 92 2.44 18.98 -18.30
C ARG A 92 1.36 19.78 -17.58
N LYS A 93 1.55 20.10 -16.31
CA LYS A 93 0.67 21.00 -15.55
C LYS A 93 1.10 22.45 -15.75
#